data_AF-A0A0N9UAC1-F1
#
_entry.id   AF-A0A0N9UAC1-F1
#
_cell.length_a   1.000
_cell.length_b   1.000
_cell.length_c   1.000
_cell.angle_alpha   90.00
_cell.angle_beta   90.00
_cell.angle_gamma   90.00
#
_symmetry.space_group_name_H-M   'P 1'
#
loop_
_entity.id
_entity.type
_entity.pdbx_description
1 polymer ?
#
loop_
_entity_poly.entity_id
_entity_poly.type
_entity_poly.pdbx_seq_one_letter_code
_entity_poly.pdbx_strand_id
1 'polypeptide(L)' 'MTDLLLNYRACGAECRDDYLRGVANENGLPLECVRKIADRLGEREDFGALILICEGRRGRVQ' A
#
# COMPACT_ATOMS: atom_id res chain seq x y z
N MET A 1 -0.50 8.88 18.98
CA MET A 1 -1.16 9.11 17.68
C MET A 1 -0.15 9.78 16.75
N THR A 2 0.84 9.03 16.27
CA THR A 2 2.01 9.64 15.58
C THR A 2 2.77 8.65 14.69
N ASP A 3 2.09 7.71 14.03
CA ASP A 3 2.80 6.71 13.21
C ASP A 3 2.40 6.67 11.73
N LEU A 4 1.20 7.12 11.34
CA LEU A 4 0.82 7.12 9.92
C LEU A 4 1.71 8.05 9.07
N LEU A 5 2.01 9.25 9.56
CA LEU A 5 2.87 10.21 8.85
C LEU A 5 4.35 9.78 8.81
N LEU A 6 4.81 8.95 9.76
CA LEU A 6 6.18 8.43 9.76
C LEU A 6 6.37 7.32 8.72
N ASN A 7 5.36 6.49 8.48
CA ASN A 7 5.47 5.36 7.53
C ASN A 7 5.68 5.80 6.08
N TYR A 8 5.05 6.90 5.63
CA TYR A 8 5.25 7.37 4.25
C TYR A 8 6.67 7.88 4.00
N ARG A 9 7.22 8.67 4.94
CA ARG A 9 8.59 9.18 4.84
C ARG A 9 9.64 8.06 4.95
N ALA A 10 9.37 7.01 5.73
CA ALA A 10 10.27 5.85 5.80
C ALA A 10 10.40 5.13 4.45
N CYS A 11 9.36 5.16 3.60
CA CYS A 11 9.39 4.67 2.23
C CYS A 11 9.73 5.74 1.18
N GLY A 12 10.04 6.98 1.58
CA GLY A 12 10.35 8.07 0.66
C GLY A 12 9.17 8.62 -0.13
N ALA A 13 7.94 8.25 0.23
CA ALA A 13 6.73 8.71 -0.45
C ALA A 13 6.29 10.08 0.08
N GLU A 14 6.07 11.03 -0.82
CA GLU A 14 5.60 12.39 -0.47
C GLU A 14 4.10 12.42 -0.15
N CYS A 15 3.33 11.49 -0.73
CA CYS A 15 1.88 11.39 -0.62
C CYS A 15 1.41 9.93 -0.60
N ARG A 16 0.19 9.70 -0.10
CA ARG A 16 -0.49 8.41 -0.12
C ARG A 16 -0.44 7.75 -1.50
N ASP A 17 -0.74 8.50 -2.56
CA ASP A 17 -0.78 7.96 -3.92
C ASP A 17 0.60 7.47 -4.41
N ASP A 18 1.67 8.18 -4.03
CA ASP A 18 3.04 7.79 -4.39
C ASP A 18 3.47 6.53 -3.63
N TYR A 19 3.08 6.40 -2.36
CA TYR A 19 3.24 5.17 -1.59
C TYR A 19 2.49 3.99 -2.24
N LEU A 20 1.21 4.16 -2.57
CA LEU A 20 0.43 3.10 -3.23
C LEU A 20 1.03 2.71 -4.59
N ARG A 21 1.62 3.67 -5.31
CA ARG A 21 2.33 3.42 -6.56
C ARG A 21 3.61 2.61 -6.35
N GLY A 22 4.38 2.90 -5.29
CA GLY A 22 5.52 2.08 -4.87
C GLY A 22 5.10 0.64 -4.56
N VAL A 23 4.08 0.47 -3.71
CA VAL A 23 3.54 -0.85 -3.34
C VAL A 23 3.04 -1.62 -4.56
N ALA A 24 2.33 -0.96 -5.47
CA ALA A 24 1.87 -1.55 -6.73
C ALA A 24 3.04 -2.06 -7.58
N ASN A 25 4.07 -1.23 -7.75
CA ASN A 25 5.26 -1.56 -8.53
C ASN A 25 6.06 -2.73 -7.91
N GLU A 26 6.30 -2.71 -6.60
CA GLU A 26 7.04 -3.76 -5.89
C GLU A 26 6.32 -5.11 -5.93
N ASN A 27 4.99 -5.08 -5.90
CA ASN A 27 4.17 -6.29 -5.92
C ASN A 27 3.76 -6.73 -7.34
N GLY A 28 4.11 -5.95 -8.37
CA GLY A 28 3.65 -6.20 -9.75
C GLY A 28 2.13 -6.12 -9.90
N LEU A 29 1.44 -5.40 -9.02
CA LEU A 29 -0.01 -5.26 -9.02
C LEU A 29 -0.41 -3.95 -9.68
N PRO A 30 -1.59 -3.89 -10.33
CA PRO A 30 -2.09 -2.63 -10.86
C PRO A 30 -2.46 -1.67 -9.72
N LEU A 31 -2.15 -0.39 -9.90
CA LEU A 31 -2.41 0.67 -8.90
C LEU A 31 -3.89 0.72 -8.48
N GLU A 32 -4.83 0.45 -9.40
CA GLU A 32 -6.25 0.39 -9.07
C GLU A 32 -6.57 -0.68 -8.01
N CYS A 33 -5.88 -1.82 -8.04
CA CYS A 33 -6.10 -2.91 -7.10
C CYS A 33 -5.61 -2.51 -5.72
N VAL A 34 -4.41 -1.94 -5.65
CA VAL A 34 -3.83 -1.44 -4.41
C VAL A 34 -4.69 -0.33 -3.83
N ARG A 35 -5.19 0.59 -4.68
CA ARG A 35 -6.08 1.67 -4.27
C ARG A 35 -7.43 1.16 -3.76
N LYS A 36 -8.04 0.15 -4.39
CA LYS A 36 -9.25 -0.53 -3.91
C LYS A 36 -9.04 -1.23 -2.56
N ILE A 37 -7.88 -1.87 -2.35
CA ILE A 37 -7.55 -2.49 -1.05
C ILE A 37 -7.39 -1.40 0.02
N ALA A 38 -6.66 -0.33 -0.30
CA ALA A 38 -6.45 0.79 0.61
C ALA A 38 -7.77 1.52 0.95
N ASP A 39 -8.67 1.67 -0.02
CA ASP A 39 -10.02 2.21 0.17
C ASP A 39 -10.86 1.32 1.10
N ARG A 40 -10.76 -0.01 0.93
CA ARG A 40 -11.44 -1.00 1.77
C ARG A 40 -10.90 -1.07 3.21
N LEU A 41 -9.65 -0.69 3.44
CA LEU A 41 -9.04 -0.60 4.76
C LEU A 41 -9.51 0.67 5.53
N GLY A 42 -10.13 1.63 4.83
CA GLY A 42 -10.71 2.83 5.42
C GLY A 42 -9.68 3.85 5.93
N GLU A 43 -10.16 4.90 6.61
CA GLU A 43 -9.36 6.03 7.13
C GLU A 43 -8.26 5.63 8.13
N ARG A 44 -8.31 4.41 8.67
CA ARG A 44 -7.25 3.89 9.53
C ARG A 44 -5.98 3.56 8.75
N GLU A 45 -6.09 3.46 7.42
CA GLU A 45 -5.02 3.15 6.47
C GLU A 45 -4.02 2.18 7.09
N ASP A 46 -4.50 0.98 7.44
CA ASP A 46 -3.64 -0.02 8.06
C ASP A 46 -2.65 -0.53 7.00
N PHE A 47 -1.57 0.24 6.82
CA PHE A 47 -0.57 0.04 5.78
C PHE A 47 0.10 -1.32 5.90
N GLY A 48 0.28 -1.81 7.13
CA GLY A 48 0.74 -3.17 7.36
C GLY A 48 -0.19 -4.21 6.74
N ALA A 49 -1.51 -4.06 6.93
CA ALA A 49 -2.49 -4.94 6.29
C ALA A 49 -2.49 -4.79 4.76
N LEU A 50 -2.33 -3.58 4.22
CA LEU A 50 -2.22 -3.36 2.77
C LEU A 50 -1.04 -4.13 2.18
N ILE A 51 0.15 -4.00 2.77
CA ILE A 51 1.37 -4.70 2.33
C ILE A 51 1.17 -6.22 2.40
N LEU A 52 0.66 -6.73 3.52
CA LEU A 52 0.38 -8.16 3.69
C LEU A 52 -0.58 -8.71 2.63
N ILE A 53 -1.63 -7.95 2.29
CA ILE A 53 -2.59 -8.34 1.24
C ILE A 53 -1.95 -8.31 -0.14
N CYS A 54 -1.13 -7.29 -0.44
CA CYS A 54 -0.43 -7.16 -1.71
C CYS A 54 0.61 -8.28 -1.91
N GLU A 55 1.43 -8.56 -0.90
CA GLU A 55 2.42 -9.65 -0.91
C GLU A 55 1.77 -11.02 -1.12
N GLY A 56 0.65 -11.28 -0.43
CA GLY A 56 -0.11 -12.53 -0.60
C GLY A 56 -0.73 -12.69 -2.00
N ARG A 57 -0.96 -11.59 -2.73
CA ARG A 57 -1.48 -11.61 -4.10
C ARG A 57 -0.38 -11.73 -5.15
N ARG A 58 0.81 -11.19 -4.89
CA ARG A 58 2.00 -11.32 -5.75
C ARG A 58 2.31 -12.79 -6.07
N GLY A 59 2.15 -13.70 -5.11
CA GLY A 59 2.39 -15.15 -5.31
C GLY A 59 1.34 -15.88 -6.17
N ARG A 60 0.23 -15.24 -6.56
CA ARG A 60 -0.84 -15.86 -7.35
C ARG A 60 -0.92 -15.39 -8.81
N VAL A 61 -0.08 -14.45 -9.22
CA VAL A 61 0.04 -14.01 -10.61
C VAL A 61 1.26 -14.70 -11.21
N GLN A 62 1.11 -15.99 -11.55
CA GLN A 62 2.02 -16.74 -12.41
C GLN A 62 1.30 -17.09 -13.71
#